data_AF-A0A534NVT3-F1
#
_entry.id   AF-A0A534NVT3-F1
#
_cell.length_a   1.000
_cell.length_b   1.000
_cell.length_c   1.000
_cell.angle_alpha   90.00
_cell.angle_beta   90.00
_cell.angle_gamma   90.00
#
_symmetry.space_group_name_H-M   'P 1'
#
loop_
_entity.id
_entity.type
_entity.pdbx_description
1 polymer ?
#
loop_
_entity_poly.entity_id
_entity_poly.type
_entity_poly.pdbx_seq_one_letter_code
_entity_poly.pdbx_strand_id
1 'polypeptide(L)'
;MAAARGARRSQACLPAAAREGRVEAARAAGRLFPAAASGDALRGGRGRALASAGRRRPVGAAAAGRVQPLRRVPPQAAGRARVQPPLDAHENARGAARGHRSRGDALRRLAGGRGGVQLTPRREGFLLAGCVALFLLLAGVRAWDHTHPYYDDVGFLDLANQVHDLGGPFALVKGLYAGTWTEDNRNPLYVGVLSLVAGRDHGFHTRGRILTIFIGVLALLAWWRTVRRHAGPGPALVLAAFLAASETFVEYSGRESAEPLLVLLWAGAVSTIILGLERPFYWLAAGCLAGLAQLDKGSGIFLVFCFAVALLLWRGPRALRDPWAWGMGLAFLAAASPLLVRNLRVFGSPLHHWNNRLVWIDRLPDYAEIYAPGAFDRLPHG
;
A
#
# COMPACT_ATOMS: atom_id res chain seq x y z
N MET A 1 -8.61 66.81 -1.16
CA MET A 1 -8.46 67.57 -2.43
C MET A 1 -7.46 66.81 -3.28
N ALA A 2 -7.95 65.95 -4.19
CA ALA A 2 -8.00 66.18 -5.65
C ALA A 2 -6.62 65.94 -6.31
N ALA A 3 -6.38 64.76 -6.91
CA ALA A 3 -6.62 64.43 -8.34
C ALA A 3 -5.35 64.74 -9.18
N ALA A 4 -4.90 64.02 -10.21
CA ALA A 4 -5.26 62.79 -10.91
C ALA A 4 -4.20 62.55 -12.03
N ARG A 5 -4.31 61.39 -12.71
CA ARG A 5 -3.74 61.00 -14.03
C ARG A 5 -2.37 60.29 -13.99
N GLY A 6 -2.14 59.15 -14.65
CA GLY A 6 -2.98 58.41 -15.60
C GLY A 6 -2.39 57.04 -15.95
N ALA A 7 -3.26 56.15 -16.39
CA ALA A 7 -2.97 54.78 -16.81
C ALA A 7 -2.56 54.71 -18.29
N ARG A 8 -1.68 53.77 -18.65
CA ARG A 8 -1.62 53.17 -19.99
C ARG A 8 -1.39 51.66 -19.90
N ARG A 9 -2.30 50.94 -20.56
CA ARG A 9 -2.30 49.50 -20.87
C ARG A 9 -1.26 49.22 -21.96
N SER A 10 -0.65 48.04 -21.91
CA SER A 10 -0.12 47.33 -23.08
C SER A 10 -0.69 45.90 -23.07
N GLN A 11 -1.68 45.68 -23.94
CA GLN A 11 -2.14 44.35 -24.35
C GLN A 11 -1.19 43.85 -25.45
N ALA A 12 -0.57 42.69 -25.25
CA ALA A 12 0.10 41.96 -26.32
C ALA A 12 -0.88 40.94 -26.91
N CYS A 13 -1.20 41.13 -28.19
CA CYS A 13 -2.00 40.24 -29.02
C CYS A 13 -1.18 39.00 -29.38
N LEU A 14 -1.72 37.80 -29.18
CA LEU A 14 -1.20 36.55 -29.76
C LEU A 14 -2.12 36.12 -30.92
N PRO A 15 -1.57 35.63 -32.05
CA PRO A 15 -2.33 35.38 -33.27
C PRO A 15 -3.22 34.13 -33.23
N ALA A 16 -4.37 34.25 -33.89
CA ALA A 16 -5.50 33.31 -33.89
C ALA A 16 -5.37 32.18 -34.95
N ALA A 17 -4.35 31.33 -34.84
CA ALA A 17 -4.22 30.16 -35.73
C ALA A 17 -3.72 28.91 -34.96
N ALA A 18 -4.53 28.41 -34.01
CA ALA A 18 -4.25 27.13 -33.34
C ALA A 18 -5.49 26.48 -32.69
N ARG A 19 -6.72 26.83 -33.11
CA ARG A 19 -7.94 26.44 -32.38
C ARG A 19 -8.83 25.36 -33.02
N GLU A 20 -8.51 24.83 -34.19
CA GLU A 20 -9.42 23.85 -34.86
C GLU A 20 -8.87 22.42 -34.99
N GLY A 21 -7.67 22.11 -34.52
CA GLY A 21 -7.05 20.78 -34.72
C GLY A 21 -7.17 19.74 -33.59
N ARG A 22 -7.79 20.05 -32.43
CA ARG A 22 -7.71 19.17 -31.23
C ARG A 22 -8.97 18.41 -30.84
N VAL A 23 -10.11 18.66 -31.46
CA VAL A 23 -11.38 18.03 -31.04
C VAL A 23 -11.63 16.67 -31.71
N GLU A 24 -11.00 16.37 -32.85
CA GLU A 24 -11.20 15.08 -33.55
C GLU A 24 -10.22 13.97 -33.12
N ALA A 25 -9.04 14.30 -32.58
CA ALA A 25 -8.07 13.30 -32.14
C ALA A 25 -8.49 12.55 -30.85
N ALA A 26 -9.38 13.12 -30.04
CA ALA A 26 -9.85 12.52 -28.79
C ALA A 26 -10.97 11.47 -28.97
N ARG A 27 -11.57 11.34 -30.17
CA ARG A 27 -12.60 10.33 -30.46
C ARG A 27 -12.07 9.05 -31.11
N ALA A 28 -10.82 9.03 -31.57
CA ALA A 28 -10.25 7.89 -32.29
C ALA A 28 -9.43 6.92 -31.42
N ALA A 29 -9.07 7.28 -30.19
CA ALA A 29 -8.24 6.44 -29.32
C ALA A 29 -9.01 5.39 -28.49
N GLY A 30 -10.34 5.34 -28.60
CA GLY A 30 -11.19 4.40 -27.87
C GLY A 30 -11.77 3.32 -28.76
N ARG A 31 -10.95 2.43 -29.33
CA ARG A 31 -11.42 1.17 -29.98
C ARG A 31 -10.27 0.27 -30.46
N LEU A 32 -9.48 -0.30 -29.56
CA LEU A 32 -8.65 -1.48 -29.89
C LEU A 32 -8.51 -2.40 -28.66
N PHE A 33 -9.51 -3.27 -28.47
CA PHE A 33 -9.31 -4.56 -27.81
C PHE A 33 -9.99 -5.63 -28.69
N PRO A 34 -9.28 -6.68 -29.13
CA PRO A 34 -9.94 -7.80 -29.78
C PRO A 34 -10.57 -8.69 -28.70
N ALA A 35 -11.89 -8.82 -28.78
CA ALA A 35 -12.62 -9.90 -28.12
C ALA A 35 -12.39 -11.21 -28.91
N ALA A 36 -11.98 -12.27 -28.21
CA ALA A 36 -12.15 -13.66 -28.65
C ALA A 36 -12.24 -14.52 -27.38
N ALA A 37 -13.44 -14.87 -26.90
CA ALA A 37 -14.38 -15.87 -27.43
C ALA A 37 -14.01 -17.30 -27.00
N SER A 38 -14.76 -17.72 -25.99
CA SER A 38 -15.04 -19.09 -25.55
C SER A 38 -15.51 -19.99 -26.70
N GLY A 39 -15.09 -21.26 -26.66
CA GLY A 39 -15.56 -22.32 -27.55
C GLY A 39 -17.03 -22.67 -27.33
N ASP A 40 -17.75 -23.00 -28.40
CA ASP A 40 -18.00 -24.39 -28.79
C ASP A 40 -18.85 -24.47 -30.07
N ALA A 41 -18.64 -25.57 -30.79
CA ALA A 41 -19.51 -26.17 -31.81
C ALA A 41 -19.79 -25.40 -33.13
N LEU A 42 -19.26 -25.96 -34.24
CA LEU A 42 -20.11 -26.51 -35.31
C LEU A 42 -19.34 -27.47 -36.22
N ARG A 43 -20.04 -28.54 -36.56
CA ARG A 43 -19.62 -29.72 -37.34
C ARG A 43 -19.37 -29.40 -38.81
N GLY A 44 -18.41 -30.13 -39.39
CA GLY A 44 -18.60 -30.86 -40.65
C GLY A 44 -18.00 -30.24 -41.90
N GLY A 45 -17.14 -31.00 -42.61
CA GLY A 45 -16.77 -30.67 -43.98
C GLY A 45 -15.47 -31.30 -44.47
N ARG A 46 -15.59 -32.46 -45.12
CA ARG A 46 -14.56 -33.27 -45.79
C ARG A 46 -13.63 -32.50 -46.75
N GLY A 47 -12.35 -32.90 -46.77
CA GLY A 47 -11.75 -33.53 -47.97
C GLY A 47 -10.69 -32.77 -48.81
N ARG A 48 -9.58 -33.50 -49.07
CA ARG A 48 -8.52 -33.33 -50.10
C ARG A 48 -7.42 -32.30 -49.79
N ALA A 49 -6.13 -32.62 -49.61
CA ALA A 49 -5.13 -33.48 -50.30
C ALA A 49 -4.42 -32.81 -51.50
N LEU A 50 -3.08 -32.97 -51.48
CA LEU A 50 -2.02 -32.70 -52.49
C LEU A 50 -1.44 -31.27 -52.51
N ALA A 51 -0.15 -31.01 -52.69
CA ALA A 51 1.10 -31.78 -52.65
C ALA A 51 2.28 -30.78 -52.81
N SER A 52 3.49 -31.14 -52.34
CA SER A 52 4.86 -30.88 -52.88
C SER A 52 5.22 -29.52 -53.52
N ALA A 53 6.42 -28.92 -53.44
CA ALA A 53 7.78 -29.32 -53.11
C ALA A 53 8.64 -28.04 -52.97
N GLY A 54 9.81 -28.14 -52.33
CA GLY A 54 10.83 -27.09 -52.43
C GLY A 54 12.01 -27.23 -51.47
N ARG A 55 12.83 -28.27 -51.65
CA ARG A 55 14.12 -28.47 -50.95
C ARG A 55 15.09 -27.31 -51.26
N ARG A 56 15.64 -26.66 -50.23
CA ARG A 56 17.05 -26.23 -50.17
C ARG A 56 17.54 -26.21 -48.71
N ARG A 57 18.62 -26.95 -48.47
CA ARG A 57 19.55 -26.94 -47.30
C ARG A 57 20.91 -27.38 -47.89
N PRO A 58 22.06 -27.25 -47.19
CA PRO A 58 22.33 -26.51 -45.94
C PRO A 58 23.69 -25.75 -45.96
N VAL A 59 23.89 -24.75 -45.09
CA VAL A 59 25.23 -24.42 -44.54
C VAL A 59 25.04 -23.83 -43.13
N GLY A 60 25.87 -24.27 -42.18
CA GLY A 60 26.19 -23.50 -40.97
C GLY A 60 25.61 -24.04 -39.66
N ALA A 61 26.32 -24.99 -39.06
CA ALA A 61 26.10 -25.50 -37.73
C ALA A 61 26.46 -24.46 -36.63
N ALA A 62 25.60 -24.32 -35.62
CA ALA A 62 25.98 -23.84 -34.30
C ALA A 62 25.07 -24.50 -33.24
N ALA A 63 25.67 -24.82 -32.10
CA ALA A 63 25.27 -25.86 -31.17
C ALA A 63 23.89 -25.65 -30.50
N ALA A 64 23.06 -26.69 -30.57
CA ALA A 64 21.92 -26.86 -29.67
C ALA A 64 22.44 -27.22 -28.27
N GLY A 65 22.23 -26.31 -27.31
CA GLY A 65 22.46 -26.55 -25.89
C GLY A 65 21.54 -27.67 -25.39
N ARG A 66 22.14 -28.80 -25.02
CA ARG A 66 21.46 -29.92 -24.37
C ARG A 66 20.94 -29.48 -23.00
N VAL A 67 19.63 -29.61 -22.81
CA VAL A 67 18.98 -29.65 -21.49
C VAL A 67 19.55 -30.85 -20.73
N GLN A 68 20.29 -30.60 -19.65
CA GLN A 68 20.75 -31.64 -18.74
C GLN A 68 19.56 -32.14 -17.90
N PRO A 69 19.31 -33.45 -17.81
CA PRO A 69 18.34 -33.99 -16.86
C PRO A 69 18.90 -33.87 -15.43
N LEU A 70 18.05 -33.38 -14.53
CA LEU A 70 18.26 -33.33 -13.08
C LEU A 70 18.79 -34.68 -12.56
N ARG A 71 20.02 -34.64 -12.05
CA ARG A 71 20.68 -35.77 -11.39
C ARG A 71 19.94 -36.04 -10.07
N ARG A 72 19.21 -37.16 -10.00
CA ARG A 72 18.64 -37.68 -8.75
C ARG A 72 19.74 -37.88 -7.72
N VAL A 73 19.58 -37.24 -6.56
CA VAL A 73 20.38 -37.52 -5.35
C VAL A 73 19.95 -38.89 -4.82
N PRO A 74 20.87 -39.84 -4.56
CA PRO A 74 20.52 -41.13 -3.96
C PRO A 74 20.15 -40.97 -2.48
N PRO A 75 19.24 -41.80 -1.94
CA PRO A 75 18.92 -41.79 -0.52
C PRO A 75 20.13 -42.36 0.25
N GLN A 76 20.79 -41.52 1.05
CA GLN A 76 21.83 -42.01 1.94
C GLN A 76 21.21 -42.82 3.08
N ALA A 77 21.84 -43.97 3.29
CA ALA A 77 21.52 -45.04 4.21
C ALA A 77 21.18 -44.58 5.64
N ALA A 78 20.12 -45.19 6.16
CA ALA A 78 19.78 -45.20 7.58
C ALA A 78 20.89 -45.90 8.39
N GLY A 79 21.76 -45.10 9.00
CA GLY A 79 22.67 -45.54 10.05
C GLY A 79 21.93 -45.60 11.40
N ARG A 80 21.79 -46.80 11.95
CA ARG A 80 21.27 -47.06 13.29
C ARG A 80 22.20 -46.42 14.35
N ALA A 81 21.79 -45.30 14.94
CA ALA A 81 22.30 -44.85 16.23
C ALA A 81 21.24 -45.16 17.30
N ARG A 82 21.47 -46.23 18.06
CA ARG A 82 20.73 -46.50 19.31
C ARG A 82 21.14 -45.42 20.33
N VAL A 83 20.22 -44.51 20.63
CA VAL A 83 20.29 -43.71 21.85
C VAL A 83 19.43 -44.40 22.89
N GLN A 84 20.09 -45.04 23.86
CA GLN A 84 19.44 -45.51 25.09
C GLN A 84 18.85 -44.31 25.84
N PRO A 85 17.60 -44.39 26.33
CA PRO A 85 17.11 -43.41 27.29
C PRO A 85 17.74 -43.72 28.66
N PRO A 86 18.19 -42.71 29.43
CA PRO A 86 18.49 -42.93 30.84
C PRO A 86 17.18 -43.19 31.59
N LEU A 87 17.14 -44.34 32.25
CA LEU A 87 16.20 -44.67 33.31
C LEU A 87 16.45 -43.77 34.52
N ASP A 88 15.34 -43.38 35.14
CA ASP A 88 15.17 -42.94 36.52
C ASP A 88 15.80 -41.60 36.96
N ALA A 89 15.01 -40.53 36.85
CA ALA A 89 14.87 -39.55 37.93
C ALA A 89 13.57 -38.74 37.78
N HIS A 90 12.82 -38.66 38.88
CA HIS A 90 11.62 -37.85 39.13
C HIS A 90 10.25 -38.48 38.83
N GLU A 91 9.92 -39.48 39.64
CA GLU A 91 8.62 -39.52 40.34
C GLU A 91 8.35 -38.14 40.99
N ASN A 92 7.67 -37.24 40.27
CA ASN A 92 6.90 -36.12 40.84
C ASN A 92 5.95 -35.48 39.80
N ALA A 93 5.53 -36.24 38.78
CA ALA A 93 4.61 -35.78 37.72
C ALA A 93 3.19 -36.34 37.89
N ARG A 94 2.72 -36.54 39.13
CA ARG A 94 1.31 -36.95 39.42
C ARG A 94 0.54 -35.97 40.31
N GLY A 95 0.92 -34.68 40.29
CA GLY A 95 0.24 -33.63 41.06
C GLY A 95 -0.23 -32.38 40.29
N ALA A 96 0.02 -32.27 38.98
CA ALA A 96 -0.24 -31.03 38.22
C ALA A 96 -1.50 -31.09 37.32
N ALA A 97 -2.58 -31.73 37.81
CA ALA A 97 -3.91 -31.58 37.24
C ALA A 97 -4.65 -30.46 38.00
N ARG A 98 -4.19 -29.20 37.88
CA ARG A 98 -4.94 -28.00 38.31
C ARG A 98 -4.26 -26.74 37.78
N GLY A 99 -4.96 -26.01 36.92
CA GLY A 99 -4.60 -24.66 36.52
C GLY A 99 -4.33 -24.54 35.03
N HIS A 100 -5.38 -24.25 34.27
CA HIS A 100 -5.31 -23.66 32.94
C HIS A 100 -4.68 -22.25 33.07
N ARG A 101 -3.37 -22.19 33.35
CA ARG A 101 -2.62 -20.92 33.38
C ARG A 101 -2.54 -20.43 31.95
N SER A 102 -3.17 -19.29 31.69
CA SER A 102 -3.28 -18.75 30.35
C SER A 102 -1.88 -18.48 29.80
N ARG A 103 -1.62 -18.87 28.55
CA ARG A 103 -0.43 -18.42 27.80
C ARG A 103 -0.27 -16.88 27.81
N GLY A 104 -1.33 -16.14 28.08
CA GLY A 104 -1.32 -14.69 28.28
C GLY A 104 -0.43 -14.24 29.45
N ASP A 105 -0.31 -15.05 30.51
CA ASP A 105 0.54 -14.72 31.66
C ASP A 105 2.04 -14.86 31.35
N ALA A 106 2.40 -15.75 30.42
CA ALA A 106 3.79 -15.92 29.98
C ALA A 106 4.24 -14.72 29.11
N LEU A 107 3.38 -14.23 28.21
CA LEU A 107 3.64 -13.02 27.44
C LEU A 107 3.69 -11.76 28.32
N ARG A 108 2.84 -11.66 29.34
CA ARG A 108 2.90 -10.58 30.34
C ARG A 108 4.17 -10.61 31.20
N ARG A 109 4.74 -11.79 31.48
CA ARG A 109 6.00 -11.91 32.20
C ARG A 109 7.22 -11.56 31.35
N LEU A 110 7.19 -11.88 30.05
CA LEU A 110 8.21 -11.44 29.09
C LEU A 110 8.15 -9.91 28.85
N ALA A 111 6.95 -9.33 28.77
CA ALA A 111 6.77 -7.88 28.70
C ALA A 111 7.01 -7.17 30.06
N GLY A 112 6.86 -7.89 31.17
CA GLY A 112 6.97 -7.39 32.54
C GLY A 112 8.35 -7.57 33.18
N GLY A 113 9.40 -7.81 32.38
CA GLY A 113 10.78 -7.81 32.85
C GLY A 113 11.11 -6.46 33.51
N ARG A 114 11.09 -6.44 34.84
CA ARG A 114 11.30 -5.29 35.74
C ARG A 114 12.75 -4.78 35.71
N GLY A 115 13.21 -4.32 34.56
CA GLY A 115 14.48 -3.63 34.36
C GLY A 115 14.36 -2.33 33.55
N GLY A 116 13.14 -1.91 33.20
CA GLY A 116 12.91 -0.68 32.43
C GLY A 116 13.22 0.56 33.26
N VAL A 117 14.04 1.45 32.72
CA VAL A 117 14.28 2.80 33.26
C VAL A 117 12.94 3.46 33.56
N GLN A 118 12.66 3.76 34.83
CA GLN A 118 11.47 4.54 35.19
C GLN A 118 11.65 5.98 34.69
N LEU A 119 11.01 6.30 33.57
CA LEU A 119 10.98 7.64 33.02
C LEU A 119 9.91 8.46 33.73
N THR A 120 10.29 9.63 34.24
CA THR A 120 9.30 10.59 34.75
C THR A 120 8.46 11.12 33.58
N PRO A 121 7.18 11.45 33.78
CA PRO A 121 6.33 11.97 32.71
C PRO A 121 6.89 13.21 32.02
N ARG A 122 7.61 14.06 32.77
CA ARG A 122 8.31 15.24 32.24
C ARG A 122 9.45 14.85 31.29
N ARG A 123 10.29 13.87 31.67
CA ARG A 123 11.38 13.38 30.81
C ARG A 123 10.83 12.68 29.57
N GLU A 124 9.79 11.87 29.71
CA GLU A 124 9.10 11.25 28.59
C GLU A 124 8.57 12.29 27.60
N GLY A 125 7.86 13.31 28.08
CA GLY A 125 7.35 14.39 27.24
C GLY A 125 8.44 15.18 26.52
N PHE A 126 9.54 15.48 27.22
CA PHE A 126 10.69 16.17 26.62
C PHE A 126 11.36 15.33 25.52
N LEU A 127 11.57 14.04 25.74
CA LEU A 127 12.17 13.15 24.74
C LEU A 127 11.25 12.95 23.53
N LEU A 128 9.94 12.82 23.75
CA LEU A 128 8.97 12.76 22.66
C LEU A 128 8.96 14.06 21.85
N ALA A 129 8.96 15.22 22.52
CA ALA A 129 9.06 16.52 21.86
C ALA A 129 10.35 16.63 21.04
N GLY A 130 11.47 16.10 21.55
CA GLY A 130 12.73 15.98 20.80
C GLY A 130 12.60 15.12 19.54
N CYS A 131 11.90 13.98 19.62
CA CYS A 131 11.63 13.13 18.44
C CYS A 131 10.76 13.86 17.41
N VAL A 132 9.72 14.57 17.86
CA VAL A 132 8.85 15.36 16.96
C VAL A 132 9.64 16.51 16.32
N ALA A 133 10.46 17.21 17.09
CA ALA A 133 11.31 18.29 16.58
C ALA A 133 12.33 17.77 15.55
N LEU A 134 12.96 16.63 15.82
CA LEU A 134 13.87 15.98 14.87
C LEU A 134 13.14 15.60 13.57
N PHE A 135 11.97 14.96 13.69
CA PHE A 135 11.15 14.60 12.53
C PHE A 135 10.78 15.84 11.70
N LEU A 136 10.29 16.90 12.35
CA LEU A 136 9.92 18.15 11.67
C LEU A 136 11.12 18.81 10.98
N LEU A 137 12.28 18.80 11.62
CA LEU A 137 13.52 19.32 11.03
C LEU A 137 13.88 18.53 9.77
N LEU A 138 13.95 17.19 9.88
CA LEU A 138 14.37 16.34 8.75
C LEU A 138 13.33 16.34 7.62
N ALA A 139 12.04 16.26 7.94
CA ALA A 139 10.97 16.33 6.94
C ALA A 139 10.89 17.73 6.31
N GLY A 140 11.15 18.79 7.08
CA GLY A 140 11.25 20.15 6.59
C GLY A 140 12.44 20.36 5.64
N VAL A 141 13.61 19.79 5.95
CA VAL A 141 14.78 19.79 5.05
C VAL A 141 14.46 19.02 3.76
N ARG A 142 13.88 17.82 3.86
CA ARG A 142 13.49 17.06 2.66
C ARG A 142 12.46 17.81 1.82
N ALA A 143 11.46 18.44 2.45
CA ALA A 143 10.52 19.29 1.74
C ALA A 143 11.24 20.48 1.09
N TRP A 144 12.18 21.13 1.78
CA TRP A 144 12.96 22.23 1.22
C TRP A 144 13.74 21.82 -0.03
N ASP A 145 14.40 20.67 0.00
CA ASP A 145 15.16 20.13 -1.15
C ASP A 145 14.23 19.71 -2.31
N HIS A 146 12.97 19.41 -2.00
CA HIS A 146 11.94 18.98 -2.93
C HIS A 146 11.10 20.17 -3.44
N THR A 147 11.76 21.15 -4.05
CA THR A 147 11.16 22.45 -4.44
C THR A 147 10.07 22.34 -5.51
N HIS A 148 10.13 21.33 -6.36
CA HIS A 148 9.20 21.12 -7.46
C HIS A 148 8.60 19.71 -7.38
N PRO A 149 7.29 19.55 -7.64
CA PRO A 149 6.68 18.23 -7.71
C PRO A 149 7.26 17.45 -8.88
N TYR A 150 7.57 16.18 -8.66
CA TYR A 150 8.03 15.29 -9.72
C TYR A 150 7.38 13.91 -9.59
N TYR A 151 7.33 13.15 -10.69
CA TYR A 151 6.76 11.80 -10.73
C TYR A 151 5.37 11.71 -10.05
N ASP A 152 5.28 11.03 -8.91
CA ASP A 152 4.01 10.71 -8.25
C ASP A 152 3.35 11.93 -7.61
N ASP A 153 4.13 12.93 -7.19
CA ASP A 153 3.59 14.13 -6.57
C ASP A 153 2.66 14.87 -7.54
N VAL A 154 3.08 14.97 -8.81
CA VAL A 154 2.31 15.60 -9.88
C VAL A 154 0.97 14.88 -10.05
N GLY A 155 0.98 13.55 -9.99
CA GLY A 155 -0.23 12.75 -10.06
C GLY A 155 -1.15 12.97 -8.86
N PHE A 156 -0.62 13.00 -7.64
CA PHE A 156 -1.43 13.28 -6.45
C PHE A 156 -2.03 14.69 -6.47
N LEU A 157 -1.24 15.70 -6.84
CA LEU A 157 -1.69 17.09 -6.96
C LEU A 157 -2.77 17.24 -8.04
N ASP A 158 -2.55 16.69 -9.23
CA ASP A 158 -3.53 16.78 -10.32
C ASP A 158 -4.86 16.11 -9.93
N LEU A 159 -4.81 14.88 -9.42
CA LEU A 159 -6.00 14.16 -8.97
C LEU A 159 -6.72 14.88 -7.82
N ALA A 160 -5.99 15.48 -6.89
CA ALA A 160 -6.58 16.23 -5.80
C ALA A 160 -7.28 17.51 -6.29
N ASN A 161 -6.75 18.19 -7.31
CA ASN A 161 -7.45 19.28 -7.99
C ASN A 161 -8.72 18.77 -8.72
N GLN A 162 -8.64 17.65 -9.42
CA GLN A 162 -9.83 17.05 -10.06
C GLN A 162 -10.91 16.73 -9.03
N VAL A 163 -10.54 16.15 -7.88
CA VAL A 163 -11.48 15.87 -6.78
C VAL A 163 -12.03 17.16 -6.19
N HIS A 164 -11.21 18.19 -6.02
CA HIS A 164 -11.66 19.50 -5.57
C HIS A 164 -12.72 20.08 -6.51
N ASP A 165 -12.46 20.07 -7.82
CA ASP A 165 -13.37 20.57 -8.86
C ASP A 165 -14.68 19.75 -8.93
N LEU A 166 -14.63 18.46 -8.60
CA LEU A 166 -15.82 17.60 -8.49
C LEU A 166 -16.72 17.92 -7.28
N GLY A 167 -16.25 18.74 -6.34
CA GLY A 167 -16.95 19.05 -5.09
C GLY A 167 -16.38 18.33 -3.86
N GLY A 168 -15.11 17.90 -3.92
CA GLY A 168 -14.34 17.40 -2.80
C GLY A 168 -14.54 15.90 -2.48
N PRO A 169 -14.13 15.46 -1.27
CA PRO A 169 -14.07 14.04 -0.91
C PRO A 169 -15.41 13.30 -1.01
N PHE A 170 -16.51 13.97 -0.68
CA PHE A 170 -17.84 13.35 -0.77
C PHE A 170 -18.27 13.11 -2.22
N ALA A 171 -17.90 14.02 -3.14
CA ALA A 171 -18.14 13.82 -4.56
C ALA A 171 -17.27 12.68 -5.11
N LEU A 172 -16.01 12.57 -4.67
CA LEU A 172 -15.15 11.43 -4.97
C LEU A 172 -15.79 10.10 -4.53
N VAL A 173 -16.29 10.01 -3.29
CA VAL A 173 -16.97 8.80 -2.79
C VAL A 173 -18.18 8.43 -3.66
N LYS A 174 -19.00 9.42 -4.05
CA LYS A 174 -20.11 9.20 -4.99
C LYS A 174 -19.62 8.70 -6.35
N GLY A 175 -18.55 9.28 -6.87
CA GLY A 175 -17.94 8.89 -8.15
C GLY A 175 -17.35 7.47 -8.12
N LEU A 176 -16.75 7.06 -7.00
CA LEU A 176 -16.30 5.68 -6.79
C LEU A 176 -17.47 4.70 -6.86
N TYR A 177 -18.54 4.95 -6.11
CA TYR A 177 -19.73 4.10 -6.18
C TYR A 177 -20.36 4.10 -7.57
N ALA A 178 -20.45 5.25 -8.23
CA ALA A 178 -21.01 5.36 -9.57
C ALA A 178 -20.14 4.69 -10.65
N GLY A 179 -18.86 4.44 -10.38
CA GLY A 179 -17.89 3.95 -11.37
C GLY A 179 -17.42 5.02 -12.35
N THR A 180 -17.64 6.30 -12.04
CA THR A 180 -17.19 7.42 -12.88
C THR A 180 -15.74 7.82 -12.59
N TRP A 181 -15.20 7.41 -11.45
CA TRP A 181 -13.78 7.60 -11.09
C TRP A 181 -12.95 6.38 -11.50
N THR A 182 -12.10 6.54 -12.51
CA THR A 182 -11.40 5.42 -13.17
C THR A 182 -9.88 5.37 -12.91
N GLU A 183 -9.31 6.32 -12.18
CA GLU A 183 -7.88 6.32 -11.80
C GLU A 183 -7.53 5.07 -10.99
N ASP A 184 -6.62 4.21 -11.43
CA ASP A 184 -6.31 2.92 -10.79
C ASP A 184 -4.90 2.80 -10.19
N ASN A 185 -4.01 3.76 -10.46
CA ASN A 185 -2.67 3.77 -9.92
C ASN A 185 -2.63 4.33 -8.49
N ARG A 186 -3.41 5.39 -8.21
CA ARG A 186 -3.47 6.04 -6.90
C ARG A 186 -4.78 5.78 -6.18
N ASN A 187 -4.67 5.27 -4.96
CA ASN A 187 -5.82 4.96 -4.13
C ASN A 187 -6.51 6.26 -3.62
N PRO A 188 -7.84 6.24 -3.46
CA PRO A 188 -8.61 7.48 -3.39
C PRO A 188 -8.55 8.22 -2.05
N LEU A 189 -8.18 7.58 -0.92
CA LEU A 189 -8.34 8.23 0.39
C LEU A 189 -7.43 9.45 0.54
N TYR A 190 -6.11 9.28 0.37
CA TYR A 190 -5.16 10.37 0.45
C TYR A 190 -5.46 11.48 -0.58
N VAL A 191 -5.85 11.12 -1.82
CA VAL A 191 -6.28 12.09 -2.84
C VAL A 191 -7.48 12.92 -2.32
N GLY A 192 -8.46 12.26 -1.70
CA GLY A 192 -9.59 12.94 -1.06
C GLY A 192 -9.12 13.88 0.04
N VAL A 193 -8.24 13.46 0.93
CA VAL A 193 -7.70 14.31 2.01
C VAL A 193 -6.93 15.51 1.43
N LEU A 194 -6.09 15.29 0.42
CA LEU A 194 -5.31 16.31 -0.26
C LEU A 194 -6.19 17.34 -0.98
N SER A 195 -7.36 16.92 -1.51
CA SER A 195 -8.33 17.82 -2.16
C SER A 195 -8.89 18.93 -1.26
N LEU A 196 -8.78 18.76 0.08
CA LEU A 196 -9.21 19.76 1.05
C LEU A 196 -8.33 21.01 1.06
N VAL A 197 -7.08 20.90 0.61
CA VAL A 197 -6.13 22.01 0.52
C VAL A 197 -5.71 22.34 -0.93
N ALA A 198 -6.38 21.69 -1.88
CA ALA A 198 -6.14 21.83 -3.31
C ALA A 198 -6.48 23.23 -3.83
N GLY A 199 -5.76 23.62 -4.87
CA GLY A 199 -5.91 24.89 -5.55
C GLY A 199 -5.06 24.92 -6.82
N ARG A 200 -5.54 25.62 -7.86
CA ARG A 200 -4.85 25.77 -9.15
C ARG A 200 -3.78 26.88 -9.11
N ASP A 201 -3.04 26.95 -8.01
CA ASP A 201 -2.00 27.93 -7.76
C ASP A 201 -0.67 27.27 -7.35
N HIS A 202 0.42 28.00 -7.49
CA HIS A 202 1.77 27.52 -7.13
C HIS A 202 1.91 27.17 -5.63
N GLY A 203 1.04 27.69 -4.77
CA GLY A 203 1.06 27.39 -3.34
C GLY A 203 0.53 26.01 -2.97
N PHE A 204 -0.14 25.30 -3.88
CA PHE A 204 -0.73 24.00 -3.58
C PHE A 204 0.32 22.95 -3.20
N HIS A 205 1.44 22.86 -3.94
CA HIS A 205 2.59 22.00 -3.59
C HIS A 205 3.08 22.22 -2.15
N THR A 206 3.13 23.47 -1.70
CA THR A 206 3.55 23.77 -0.31
C THR A 206 2.48 23.35 0.69
N ARG A 207 1.20 23.59 0.41
CA ARG A 207 0.10 23.18 1.29
C ARG A 207 0.00 21.65 1.40
N GLY A 208 0.18 20.93 0.29
CA GLY A 208 0.17 19.46 0.23
C GLY A 208 1.28 18.85 1.08
N ARG A 209 2.51 19.36 0.98
CA ARG A 209 3.62 18.94 1.84
C ARG A 209 3.39 19.24 3.32
N ILE A 210 2.92 20.44 3.66
CA ILE A 210 2.61 20.79 5.06
C ILE A 210 1.57 19.83 5.65
N LEU A 211 0.51 19.53 4.89
CA LEU A 211 -0.50 18.55 5.27
C LEU A 211 0.12 17.16 5.50
N THR A 212 1.01 16.73 4.62
CA THR A 212 1.62 15.40 4.68
C THR A 212 2.61 15.27 5.84
N ILE A 213 3.42 16.30 6.09
CA ILE A 213 4.28 16.38 7.29
C ILE A 213 3.41 16.33 8.55
N PHE A 214 2.31 17.07 8.58
CA PHE A 214 1.39 17.05 9.72
C PHE A 214 0.80 15.65 9.96
N ILE A 215 0.37 14.96 8.90
CA ILE A 215 -0.08 13.56 8.99
C ILE A 215 1.05 12.66 9.50
N GLY A 216 2.30 12.88 9.07
CA GLY A 216 3.48 12.17 9.58
C GLY A 216 3.70 12.38 11.08
N VAL A 217 3.53 13.61 11.59
CA VAL A 217 3.54 13.86 13.05
C VAL A 217 2.45 13.08 13.75
N LEU A 218 1.22 13.10 13.22
CA LEU A 218 0.11 12.34 13.79
C LEU A 218 0.40 10.83 13.81
N ALA A 219 0.99 10.29 12.74
CA ALA A 219 1.37 8.90 12.63
C ALA A 219 2.43 8.51 13.68
N LEU A 220 3.47 9.34 13.85
CA LEU A 220 4.50 9.16 14.88
C LEU A 220 3.88 9.15 16.28
N LEU A 221 3.02 10.13 16.59
CA LEU A 221 2.35 10.24 17.89
C LEU A 221 1.38 9.06 18.13
N ALA A 222 0.68 8.61 17.09
CA ALA A 222 -0.23 7.46 17.17
C ALA A 222 0.54 6.16 17.46
N TRP A 223 1.68 5.94 16.79
CA TRP A 223 2.54 4.79 17.06
C TRP A 223 3.18 4.84 18.44
N TRP A 224 3.71 6.00 18.86
CA TRP A 224 4.21 6.18 20.22
C TRP A 224 3.13 5.87 21.24
N ARG A 225 1.91 6.42 21.08
CA ARG A 225 0.79 6.16 22.00
C ARG A 225 0.42 4.68 22.05
N THR A 226 0.38 4.03 20.88
CA THR A 226 0.04 2.61 20.75
C THR A 226 1.07 1.75 21.49
N VAL A 227 2.36 1.94 21.22
CA VAL A 227 3.42 1.18 21.91
C VAL A 227 3.50 1.54 23.39
N ARG A 228 3.35 2.81 23.76
CA ARG A 228 3.37 3.25 25.17
C ARG A 228 2.33 2.52 25.99
N ARG A 229 1.13 2.35 25.43
CA ARG A 229 0.02 1.65 26.10
C ARG A 229 0.31 0.17 26.33
N HIS A 230 1.04 -0.48 25.42
CA HIS A 230 1.16 -1.94 25.40
C HIS A 230 2.54 -2.49 25.82
N ALA A 231 3.60 -1.70 25.65
CA ALA A 231 4.99 -2.07 25.95
C ALA A 231 5.68 -1.07 26.91
N GLY A 232 5.01 0.02 27.28
CA GLY A 232 5.54 1.03 28.20
C GLY A 232 6.31 2.17 27.52
N PRO A 233 6.75 3.18 28.30
CA PRO A 233 7.29 4.44 27.78
C PRO A 233 8.65 4.29 27.08
N GLY A 234 9.53 3.43 27.59
CA GLY A 234 10.87 3.20 27.01
C GLY A 234 10.81 2.71 25.56
N PRO A 235 10.20 1.54 25.29
CA PRO A 235 10.04 1.03 23.92
C PRO A 235 9.30 1.99 22.99
N ALA A 236 8.32 2.74 23.51
CA ALA A 236 7.60 3.73 22.74
C ALA A 236 8.49 4.89 22.28
N LEU A 237 9.38 5.39 23.14
CA LEU A 237 10.35 6.42 22.77
C LEU A 237 11.41 5.90 21.81
N VAL A 238 11.86 4.65 21.97
CA VAL A 238 12.76 4.01 21.00
C VAL A 238 12.11 3.95 19.63
N LEU A 239 10.86 3.49 19.53
CA LEU A 239 10.12 3.50 18.27
C LEU A 239 9.97 4.93 17.71
N ALA A 240 9.59 5.89 18.55
CA ALA A 240 9.42 7.28 18.12
C ALA A 240 10.72 7.87 17.56
N ALA A 241 11.87 7.57 18.18
CA ALA A 241 13.18 7.97 17.68
C ALA A 241 13.52 7.30 16.35
N PHE A 242 13.25 6.01 16.20
CA PHE A 242 13.45 5.30 14.92
C PHE A 242 12.55 5.84 13.81
N LEU A 243 11.28 6.14 14.09
CA LEU A 243 10.39 6.75 13.11
C LEU A 243 10.85 8.17 12.75
N ALA A 244 11.24 8.98 13.74
CA ALA A 244 11.71 10.34 13.52
C ALA A 244 12.98 10.41 12.66
N ALA A 245 13.85 9.41 12.75
CA ALA A 245 15.09 9.32 11.98
C ALA A 245 15.01 8.37 10.77
N SER A 246 13.86 7.75 10.50
CA SER A 246 13.69 6.82 9.39
C SER A 246 13.70 7.60 8.08
N GLU A 247 14.71 7.36 7.24
CA GLU A 247 14.84 8.02 5.94
C GLU A 247 13.58 7.87 5.10
N THR A 248 13.06 6.64 4.96
CA THR A 248 11.85 6.36 4.19
C THR A 248 10.63 7.10 4.73
N PHE A 249 10.41 7.10 6.05
CA PHE A 249 9.25 7.76 6.63
C PHE A 249 9.34 9.28 6.52
N VAL A 250 10.52 9.85 6.75
CA VAL A 250 10.81 11.27 6.58
C VAL A 250 10.63 11.70 5.13
N GLU A 251 11.15 10.92 4.18
CA GLU A 251 11.07 11.18 2.75
C GLU A 251 9.62 11.26 2.28
N TYR A 252 8.83 10.22 2.54
CA TYR A 252 7.42 10.20 2.15
C TYR A 252 6.54 11.16 2.95
N SER A 253 7.00 11.62 4.12
CA SER A 253 6.31 12.69 4.85
C SER A 253 6.60 14.08 4.27
N GLY A 254 7.74 14.26 3.59
CA GLY A 254 8.18 15.54 3.03
C GLY A 254 7.65 15.85 1.63
N ARG A 255 6.90 14.94 1.00
CA ARG A 255 6.29 15.07 -0.33
C ARG A 255 4.82 14.63 -0.34
N GLU A 256 4.11 14.85 -1.43
CA GLU A 256 2.72 14.44 -1.61
C GLU A 256 2.59 12.91 -1.74
N SER A 257 2.42 12.24 -0.60
CA SER A 257 2.45 10.79 -0.53
C SER A 257 1.41 10.23 0.45
N ALA A 258 0.86 9.05 0.12
CA ALA A 258 -0.16 8.39 0.95
C ALA A 258 0.44 7.66 2.17
N GLU A 259 1.73 7.35 2.16
CA GLU A 259 2.41 6.50 3.15
C GLU A 259 2.23 6.98 4.60
N PRO A 260 2.35 8.28 4.92
CA PRO A 260 2.15 8.73 6.31
C PRO A 260 0.71 8.49 6.79
N LEU A 261 -0.29 8.64 5.92
CA LEU A 261 -1.69 8.38 6.25
C LEU A 261 -1.92 6.88 6.47
N LEU A 262 -1.34 6.03 5.62
CA LEU A 262 -1.34 4.59 5.82
C LEU A 262 -0.75 4.20 7.19
N VAL A 263 0.42 4.76 7.54
CA VAL A 263 1.10 4.47 8.81
C VAL A 263 0.26 4.91 10.01
N LEU A 264 -0.43 6.06 9.92
CA LEU A 264 -1.39 6.52 10.92
C LEU A 264 -2.56 5.57 11.09
N LEU A 265 -3.19 5.14 9.99
CA LEU A 265 -4.32 4.21 9.99
C LEU A 265 -3.92 2.84 10.55
N TRP A 266 -2.71 2.37 10.22
CA TRP A 266 -2.13 1.14 10.78
C TRP A 266 -1.94 1.24 12.29
N ALA A 267 -1.39 2.35 12.81
CA ALA A 267 -1.24 2.54 14.25
C ALA A 267 -2.60 2.43 14.96
N GLY A 268 -3.62 3.10 14.43
CA GLY A 268 -4.98 3.06 14.96
C GLY A 268 -5.60 1.66 14.90
N ALA A 269 -5.47 0.97 13.76
CA ALA A 269 -5.98 -0.38 13.59
C ALA A 269 -5.30 -1.36 14.56
N VAL A 270 -3.98 -1.33 14.68
CA VAL A 270 -3.24 -2.19 15.62
C VAL A 270 -3.63 -1.88 17.07
N SER A 271 -3.73 -0.60 17.44
CA SER A 271 -4.16 -0.23 18.79
C SER A 271 -5.55 -0.80 19.11
N THR A 272 -6.51 -0.63 18.20
CA THR A 272 -7.88 -1.12 18.39
C THR A 272 -8.00 -2.65 18.33
N ILE A 273 -7.17 -3.34 17.54
CA ILE A 273 -7.04 -4.81 17.57
C ILE A 273 -6.65 -5.29 18.96
N ILE A 274 -5.61 -4.68 19.56
CA ILE A 274 -5.12 -5.08 20.88
C ILE A 274 -6.17 -4.76 21.96
N LEU A 275 -6.85 -3.61 21.88
CA LEU A 275 -7.97 -3.29 22.78
C LEU A 275 -9.13 -4.27 22.65
N GLY A 276 -9.37 -4.77 21.43
CA GLY A 276 -10.39 -5.77 21.17
C GLY A 276 -10.13 -7.12 21.83
N LEU A 277 -8.90 -7.40 22.27
CA LEU A 277 -8.60 -8.58 23.07
C LEU A 277 -9.30 -8.54 24.45
N GLU A 278 -9.50 -7.35 25.00
CA GLU A 278 -10.23 -7.14 26.27
C GLU A 278 -11.70 -6.80 26.04
N ARG A 279 -11.98 -6.01 24.99
CA ARG A 279 -13.30 -5.47 24.68
C ARG A 279 -13.60 -5.66 23.19
N PRO A 280 -14.17 -6.82 22.80
CA PRO A 280 -14.27 -7.25 21.40
C PRO A 280 -14.92 -6.27 20.43
N PHE A 281 -15.80 -5.38 20.89
CA PHE A 281 -16.41 -4.37 20.03
C PHE A 281 -15.39 -3.40 19.37
N TYR A 282 -14.20 -3.23 19.94
CA TYR A 282 -13.14 -2.44 19.29
C TYR A 282 -12.62 -3.06 18.00
N TRP A 283 -12.87 -4.35 17.76
CA TRP A 283 -12.56 -4.96 16.47
C TRP A 283 -13.42 -4.40 15.33
N LEU A 284 -14.60 -3.81 15.61
CA LEU A 284 -15.33 -3.04 14.61
C LEU A 284 -14.54 -1.80 14.17
N ALA A 285 -14.01 -1.04 15.12
CA ALA A 285 -13.17 0.12 14.84
C ALA A 285 -11.88 -0.27 14.10
N ALA A 286 -11.26 -1.41 14.47
CA ALA A 286 -10.12 -1.96 13.75
C ALA A 286 -10.45 -2.29 12.30
N GLY A 287 -11.61 -2.89 12.05
CA GLY A 287 -12.11 -3.18 10.71
C GLY A 287 -12.28 -1.91 9.89
N CYS A 288 -12.95 -0.89 10.44
CA CYS A 288 -13.12 0.40 9.78
C CYS A 288 -11.76 1.04 9.42
N LEU A 289 -10.81 1.08 10.36
CA LEU A 289 -9.48 1.66 10.13
C LEU A 289 -8.67 0.87 9.09
N ALA A 290 -8.77 -0.46 9.09
CA ALA A 290 -8.16 -1.30 8.07
C ALA A 290 -8.80 -1.08 6.68
N GLY A 291 -10.12 -0.85 6.62
CA GLY A 291 -10.81 -0.56 5.36
C GLY A 291 -10.46 0.82 4.81
N LEU A 292 -10.29 1.82 5.69
CA LEU A 292 -9.73 3.12 5.32
C LEU A 292 -8.27 2.97 4.86
N ALA A 293 -7.45 2.16 5.53
CA ALA A 293 -6.09 1.89 5.09
C ALA A 293 -6.09 1.25 3.69
N GLN A 294 -7.05 0.39 3.37
CA GLN A 294 -7.21 -0.17 2.03
C GLN A 294 -7.62 0.87 1.00
N LEU A 295 -8.51 1.81 1.37
CA LEU A 295 -8.85 2.97 0.54
C LEU A 295 -7.66 3.92 0.32
N ASP A 296 -6.66 3.87 1.18
CA ASP A 296 -5.46 4.70 1.11
C ASP A 296 -4.32 4.06 0.32
N LYS A 297 -4.11 2.76 0.52
CA LYS A 297 -3.13 1.97 -0.22
C LYS A 297 -3.52 0.49 -0.19
N GLY A 298 -3.25 -0.24 -1.28
CA GLY A 298 -3.61 -1.66 -1.39
C GLY A 298 -2.99 -2.57 -0.32
N SER A 299 -1.95 -2.12 0.39
CA SER A 299 -1.36 -2.83 1.52
C SER A 299 -2.22 -2.81 2.78
N GLY A 300 -3.28 -1.99 2.85
CA GLY A 300 -4.22 -1.98 3.99
C GLY A 300 -4.90 -3.32 4.24
N ILE A 301 -5.10 -4.13 3.19
CA ILE A 301 -5.68 -5.49 3.26
C ILE A 301 -4.89 -6.41 4.21
N PHE A 302 -3.58 -6.19 4.36
CA PHE A 302 -2.74 -7.02 5.22
C PHE A 302 -3.14 -6.93 6.69
N LEU A 303 -3.75 -5.84 7.16
CA LEU A 303 -4.23 -5.73 8.54
C LEU A 303 -5.29 -6.79 8.85
N VAL A 304 -6.27 -6.97 7.96
CA VAL A 304 -7.33 -7.96 8.16
C VAL A 304 -6.80 -9.37 7.99
N PHE A 305 -5.93 -9.59 6.99
CA PHE A 305 -5.32 -10.90 6.77
C PHE A 305 -4.46 -11.34 7.96
N CYS A 306 -3.55 -10.48 8.42
CA CYS A 306 -2.70 -10.75 9.58
C CYS A 306 -3.54 -10.96 10.85
N PHE A 307 -4.60 -10.17 11.05
CA PHE A 307 -5.53 -10.37 12.17
C PHE A 307 -6.21 -11.74 12.09
N ALA A 308 -6.77 -12.11 10.94
CA ALA A 308 -7.46 -13.38 10.76
C ALA A 308 -6.53 -14.57 10.99
N VAL A 309 -5.33 -14.54 10.43
CA VAL A 309 -4.30 -15.57 10.65
C VAL A 309 -3.89 -15.63 12.12
N ALA A 310 -3.58 -14.49 12.74
CA ALA A 310 -3.20 -14.45 14.16
C ALA A 310 -4.31 -14.98 15.08
N LEU A 311 -5.56 -14.63 14.80
CA LEU A 311 -6.72 -15.08 15.56
C LEU A 311 -6.94 -16.59 15.40
N LEU A 312 -6.81 -17.10 14.17
CA LEU A 312 -6.92 -18.53 13.88
C LEU A 312 -5.80 -19.33 14.55
N LEU A 313 -4.55 -18.82 14.53
CA LEU A 313 -3.43 -19.44 15.23
C LEU A 313 -3.61 -19.41 16.76
N TRP A 314 -4.22 -18.34 17.29
CA TRP A 314 -4.43 -18.18 18.73
C TRP A 314 -5.60 -19.02 19.27
N ARG A 315 -6.74 -19.02 18.59
CA ARG A 315 -7.99 -19.65 19.05
C ARG A 315 -8.36 -20.94 18.31
N GLY A 316 -7.62 -21.31 17.26
CA GLY A 316 -7.95 -22.41 16.38
C GLY A 316 -9.28 -22.18 15.64
N PRO A 317 -9.96 -23.25 15.18
CA PRO A 317 -11.23 -23.16 14.46
C PRO A 317 -12.36 -22.43 15.21
N ARG A 318 -12.24 -22.26 16.54
CA ARG A 318 -13.20 -21.47 17.33
C ARG A 318 -13.22 -19.99 16.93
N ALA A 319 -12.14 -19.47 16.35
CA ALA A 319 -12.09 -18.13 15.79
C ALA A 319 -13.21 -17.88 14.75
N LEU A 320 -13.54 -18.91 13.95
CA LEU A 320 -14.56 -18.82 12.90
C LEU A 320 -15.99 -18.68 13.44
N ARG A 321 -16.18 -18.91 14.75
CA ARG A 321 -17.47 -18.76 15.43
C ARG A 321 -17.56 -17.45 16.23
N ASP A 322 -16.51 -16.64 16.23
CA ASP A 322 -16.49 -15.38 16.99
C ASP A 322 -17.24 -14.28 16.19
N PRO A 323 -18.40 -13.80 16.68
CA PRO A 323 -19.18 -12.79 15.96
C PRO A 323 -18.42 -11.46 15.82
N TRP A 324 -17.51 -11.14 16.74
CA TRP A 324 -16.73 -9.90 16.66
C TRP A 324 -15.62 -9.98 15.62
N ALA A 325 -15.06 -11.17 15.38
CA ALA A 325 -14.10 -11.39 14.30
C ALA A 325 -14.76 -11.17 12.94
N TRP A 326 -15.99 -11.68 12.76
CA TRP A 326 -16.81 -11.38 11.60
C TRP A 326 -17.20 -9.90 11.54
N GLY A 327 -17.52 -9.29 12.68
CA GLY A 327 -17.78 -7.86 12.80
C GLY A 327 -16.63 -7.01 12.27
N MET A 328 -15.38 -7.37 12.57
CA MET A 328 -14.20 -6.70 12.00
C MET A 328 -14.16 -6.81 10.48
N GLY A 329 -14.39 -8.01 9.94
CA GLY A 329 -14.44 -8.23 8.49
C GLY A 329 -15.53 -7.42 7.81
N LEU A 330 -16.73 -7.37 8.40
CA LEU A 330 -17.85 -6.58 7.88
C LEU A 330 -17.56 -5.07 7.96
N ALA A 331 -16.98 -4.59 9.06
CA ALA A 331 -16.58 -3.19 9.20
C ALA A 331 -15.49 -2.79 8.20
N PHE A 332 -14.53 -3.69 7.92
CA PHE A 332 -13.55 -3.52 6.84
C PHE A 332 -14.23 -3.40 5.49
N LEU A 333 -15.12 -4.34 5.15
CA LEU A 333 -15.83 -4.32 3.87
C LEU A 333 -16.67 -3.05 3.73
N ALA A 334 -17.35 -2.62 4.80
CA ALA A 334 -18.12 -1.40 4.80
C ALA A 334 -17.24 -0.16 4.56
N ALA A 335 -16.12 -0.04 5.25
CA ALA A 335 -15.21 1.09 5.07
C ALA A 335 -14.51 1.06 3.70
N ALA A 336 -14.06 -0.11 3.22
CA ALA A 336 -13.41 -0.26 1.92
C ALA A 336 -14.38 -0.27 0.73
N SER A 337 -15.69 -0.35 0.98
CA SER A 337 -16.70 -0.57 -0.06
C SER A 337 -16.69 0.44 -1.22
N PRO A 338 -16.39 1.75 -1.05
CA PRO A 338 -16.31 2.65 -2.20
C PRO A 338 -15.30 2.17 -3.24
N LEU A 339 -14.11 1.72 -2.80
CA LEU A 339 -13.08 1.19 -3.68
C LEU A 339 -13.48 -0.17 -4.25
N LEU A 340 -13.98 -1.09 -3.42
CA LEU A 340 -14.36 -2.43 -3.87
C LEU A 340 -15.48 -2.39 -4.93
N VAL A 341 -16.48 -1.53 -4.73
CA VAL A 341 -17.58 -1.33 -5.69
C VAL A 341 -17.06 -0.69 -6.98
N ARG A 342 -16.23 0.35 -6.88
CA ARG A 342 -15.60 0.95 -8.07
C ARG A 342 -14.82 -0.10 -8.84
N ASN A 343 -14.01 -0.88 -8.13
CA ASN A 343 -13.13 -1.86 -8.73
C ASN A 343 -13.91 -2.96 -9.47
N LEU A 344 -14.99 -3.44 -8.85
CA LEU A 344 -15.90 -4.40 -9.47
C LEU A 344 -16.58 -3.83 -10.72
N ARG A 345 -17.07 -2.58 -10.67
CA ARG A 345 -17.79 -1.94 -11.78
C ARG A 345 -16.89 -1.58 -12.96
N VAL A 346 -15.69 -1.06 -12.69
CA VAL A 346 -14.80 -0.50 -13.71
C VAL A 346 -13.82 -1.55 -14.26
N PHE A 347 -13.30 -2.43 -13.40
CA PHE A 347 -12.24 -3.38 -13.79
C PHE A 347 -12.66 -4.85 -13.67
N GLY A 348 -13.90 -5.14 -13.28
CA GLY A 348 -14.43 -6.50 -13.18
C GLY A 348 -13.91 -7.34 -12.01
N SER A 349 -13.06 -6.77 -11.14
CA SER A 349 -12.52 -7.47 -9.96
C SER A 349 -12.50 -6.53 -8.76
N PRO A 350 -13.06 -6.91 -7.59
CA PRO A 350 -13.11 -6.03 -6.41
C PRO A 350 -11.72 -5.76 -5.82
N LEU A 351 -10.77 -6.67 -6.06
CA LEU A 351 -9.37 -6.58 -5.61
C LEU A 351 -8.43 -6.14 -6.74
N HIS A 352 -8.96 -5.47 -7.77
CA HIS A 352 -8.14 -4.86 -8.80
C HIS A 352 -7.13 -3.88 -8.18
N HIS A 353 -5.86 -3.98 -8.62
CA HIS A 353 -4.78 -3.11 -8.22
C HIS A 353 -3.80 -2.95 -9.40
N TRP A 354 -3.42 -1.71 -9.71
CA TRP A 354 -2.51 -1.41 -10.83
C TRP A 354 -1.20 -2.22 -10.75
N ASN A 355 -0.57 -2.22 -9.57
CA ASN A 355 0.69 -2.94 -9.33
C ASN A 355 0.64 -4.45 -9.56
N ASN A 356 -0.52 -5.10 -9.72
CA ASN A 356 -0.58 -6.52 -10.09
C ASN A 356 0.08 -6.79 -11.45
N ARG A 357 0.15 -5.79 -12.33
CA ARG A 357 0.85 -5.86 -13.61
C ARG A 357 2.37 -5.81 -13.46
N LEU A 358 2.86 -5.23 -12.36
CA LEU A 358 4.28 -5.04 -12.08
C LEU A 358 4.91 -6.24 -11.36
N VAL A 359 4.10 -7.16 -10.81
CA VAL A 359 4.59 -8.35 -10.08
C VAL A 359 5.44 -9.26 -10.96
N TRP A 360 5.28 -9.17 -12.28
CA TRP A 360 5.98 -9.99 -13.27
C TRP A 360 7.09 -9.24 -14.01
N ILE A 361 7.42 -8.02 -13.59
CA ILE A 361 8.51 -7.21 -14.15
C ILE A 361 9.77 -7.54 -13.35
N ASP A 362 10.62 -8.41 -13.90
CA ASP A 362 11.87 -8.84 -13.27
C ASP A 362 13.05 -7.92 -13.64
N ARG A 363 12.96 -7.17 -14.76
CA ARG A 363 14.05 -6.30 -15.22
C ARG A 363 13.56 -4.89 -15.56
N LEU A 364 14.43 -3.91 -15.33
CA LEU A 364 14.18 -2.51 -15.71
C LEU A 364 13.91 -2.33 -17.22
N PRO A 365 14.56 -3.07 -18.14
CA PRO A 365 14.18 -3.10 -19.56
C PRO A 365 12.74 -3.52 -19.80
N ASP A 366 12.21 -4.49 -19.05
CA ASP A 366 10.82 -4.95 -19.20
C ASP A 366 9.83 -3.80 -18.88
N TYR A 367 10.19 -2.93 -17.94
CA TYR A 367 9.42 -1.71 -17.65
C TYR A 367 9.41 -0.74 -18.83
N ALA A 368 10.58 -0.48 -19.43
CA ALA A 368 10.68 0.39 -20.60
C ALA A 368 10.03 -0.23 -21.84
N GLU A 369 10.11 -1.54 -22.05
CA GLU A 369 9.44 -2.25 -23.15
C GLU A 369 7.91 -2.18 -23.03
N ILE A 370 7.37 -2.28 -21.81
CA ILE A 370 5.92 -2.24 -21.55
C ILE A 370 5.38 -0.80 -21.61
N TYR A 371 6.08 0.16 -21.02
CA TYR A 371 5.54 1.52 -20.80
C TYR A 371 6.12 2.60 -21.72
N ALA A 372 7.24 2.32 -22.38
CA ALA A 372 7.85 3.22 -23.35
C ALA A 372 8.46 2.42 -24.52
N PRO A 373 7.64 1.65 -25.27
CA PRO A 373 8.14 0.84 -26.38
C PRO A 373 8.91 1.74 -27.37
N GLY A 374 10.18 1.41 -27.60
CA GLY A 374 11.11 2.21 -28.42
C GLY A 374 11.87 3.32 -27.67
N ALA A 375 11.79 3.40 -26.34
CA ALA A 375 12.63 4.31 -25.55
C ALA A 375 14.12 3.98 -25.73
N PHE A 376 14.46 2.69 -25.80
CA PHE A 376 15.83 2.26 -26.07
C PHE A 376 16.32 2.60 -27.48
N ASP A 377 15.41 2.77 -28.45
CA ASP A 377 15.75 3.22 -29.81
C ASP A 377 15.99 4.73 -29.88
N ARG A 378 15.56 5.47 -28.85
CA ARG A 378 15.68 6.94 -28.75
C ARG A 378 16.72 7.39 -27.73
N LEU A 379 17.22 6.48 -26.90
CA LEU A 379 18.35 6.76 -26.03
C LEU A 379 19.61 6.69 -26.89
N PRO A 380 20.43 7.76 -26.94
CA PRO A 380 21.72 7.69 -27.60
C PRO A 380 22.52 6.59 -26.90
N HIS A 381 22.98 5.60 -27.66
CA HIS A 381 23.76 4.47 -27.14
C HIS A 381 24.87 4.99 -26.20
N GLY A 382 24.81 4.58 -24.94
CA GLY A 382 25.77 4.92 -23.88
C GLY A 382 25.56 4.03 -22.68
#